data_AF-A0A3M1C0K6-F1
#
_entry.id   AF-A0A3M1C0K6-F1
#
_cell.length_a   1.000
_cell.length_b   1.000
_cell.length_c   1.000
_cell.angle_alpha   90.00
_cell.angle_beta   90.00
_cell.angle_gamma   90.00
#
_symmetry.space_group_name_H-M   'P 1'
#
loop_
_entity.id
_entity.type
_entity.pdbx_description
1 polymer ?
#
loop_
_entity_poly.entity_id
_entity_poly.type
_entity_poly.pdbx_seq_one_letter_code
_entity_poly.pdbx_strand_id
1 'polypeptide(L)'
;MTEAGGRPAKRPGALSGPSLGRVFVIGGTGMLRDACGAIAPRCESLVMAARRPQVLAEKIGATALVLDWSDRPAAADALPPMESRFDLAISWLHRDGLWLVPHLEARLRPGGRSIRIHSSAALADGALARIDPPAPPQVRRQRVLLGRRGTRWLTDAEISAGLLEAIATPERDVLIVGDAPRGVPEEPGR
;
A
#
# COMPACT_ATOMS: atom_id res chain seq x y z
N MET A 1 -35.53 -29.92 9.45
CA MET A 1 -34.22 -30.50 9.11
C MET A 1 -34.10 -30.50 7.59
N THR A 2 -33.29 -29.61 7.03
CA THR A 2 -32.41 -29.79 5.84
C THR A 2 -31.75 -28.43 5.59
N GLU A 3 -30.50 -28.28 6.04
CA GLU A 3 -29.65 -27.14 5.67
C GLU A 3 -29.08 -27.38 4.27
N ALA A 4 -29.32 -26.43 3.36
CA ALA A 4 -28.67 -26.39 2.06
C ALA A 4 -27.24 -25.85 2.22
N GLY A 5 -26.29 -26.76 2.46
CA GLY A 5 -24.86 -26.48 2.47
C GLY A 5 -24.37 -26.17 1.05
N GLY A 6 -24.39 -24.90 0.67
CA GLY A 6 -23.73 -24.41 -0.54
C GLY A 6 -22.21 -24.55 -0.42
N ARG A 7 -21.60 -25.46 -1.21
CA ARG A 7 -20.15 -25.54 -1.37
C ARG A 7 -19.60 -24.20 -1.89
N PRO A 8 -18.58 -23.60 -1.26
CA PRO A 8 -17.90 -22.46 -1.86
C PRO A 8 -17.18 -22.92 -3.14
N ALA A 9 -17.42 -22.18 -4.23
CA ALA A 9 -16.77 -22.39 -5.50
C ALA A 9 -15.24 -22.33 -5.35
N LYS A 10 -14.57 -23.37 -5.84
CA LYS A 10 -13.11 -23.50 -5.85
C LYS A 10 -12.53 -22.40 -6.76
N ARG A 11 -11.94 -21.36 -6.17
CA ARG A 11 -11.25 -20.29 -6.90
C ARG A 11 -10.11 -20.88 -7.74
N PRO A 12 -9.99 -20.57 -9.04
CA PRO A 12 -8.94 -21.10 -9.90
C PRO A 12 -7.60 -20.41 -9.59
N GLY A 13 -6.53 -21.23 -9.46
CA GLY A 13 -5.13 -20.79 -9.47
C GLY A 13 -4.68 -20.01 -8.23
N ALA A 14 -4.42 -20.71 -7.12
CA ALA A 14 -3.72 -20.11 -5.98
C ALA A 14 -2.29 -19.74 -6.41
N LEU A 15 -2.06 -18.46 -6.70
CA LEU A 15 -0.72 -17.90 -6.80
C LEU A 15 -0.01 -18.13 -5.47
N SER A 16 1.02 -18.98 -5.48
CA SER A 16 1.76 -19.39 -4.29
C SER A 16 2.43 -18.18 -3.63
N GLY A 17 1.95 -17.81 -2.45
CA GLY A 17 2.49 -16.74 -1.62
C GLY A 17 1.75 -16.68 -0.28
N PRO A 18 2.29 -15.99 0.74
CA PRO A 18 1.62 -15.88 2.03
C PRO A 18 0.24 -15.23 1.85
N SER A 19 -0.76 -15.79 2.55
CA SER A 19 -2.08 -15.16 2.69
C SER A 19 -1.91 -13.85 3.43
N LEU A 20 -2.39 -12.77 2.81
CA LEU A 20 -2.49 -11.47 3.45
C LEU A 20 -3.77 -11.44 4.29
N GLY A 21 -3.75 -10.71 5.40
CA GLY A 21 -4.97 -10.44 6.18
C GLY A 21 -5.82 -9.36 5.51
N ARG A 22 -6.32 -8.42 6.29
CA ARG A 22 -7.07 -7.24 5.82
C ARG A 22 -6.10 -6.17 5.34
N VAL A 23 -6.26 -5.74 4.10
CA VAL A 23 -5.38 -4.77 3.45
C VAL A 23 -6.13 -3.48 3.17
N PHE A 24 -5.49 -2.35 3.43
CA PHE A 24 -5.98 -1.02 3.05
C PHE A 24 -4.99 -0.36 2.11
N VAL A 25 -5.45 0.14 0.96
CA VAL A 25 -4.61 0.80 -0.05
C VAL A 25 -5.14 2.20 -0.33
N ILE A 26 -4.29 3.22 -0.20
CA ILE A 26 -4.54 4.57 -0.73
C ILE A 26 -3.65 4.83 -1.93
N GLY A 27 -4.24 5.32 -3.03
CA GLY A 27 -3.51 5.59 -4.28
C GLY A 27 -3.35 4.37 -5.19
N GLY A 28 -4.16 3.32 -4.98
CA GLY A 28 -4.05 2.03 -5.68
C GLY A 28 -4.56 2.01 -7.14
N THR A 29 -5.26 3.05 -7.60
CA THR A 29 -6.01 3.03 -8.87
C THR A 29 -5.19 3.42 -10.12
N GLY A 30 -4.02 4.04 -9.91
CA GLY A 30 -3.08 4.46 -10.96
C GLY A 30 -2.01 3.39 -11.22
N MET A 31 -0.73 3.78 -11.12
CA MET A 31 0.43 2.92 -11.42
C MET A 31 0.58 1.68 -10.49
N LEU A 32 -0.25 1.54 -9.44
CA LEU A 32 -0.33 0.36 -8.57
C LEU A 32 -1.49 -0.58 -8.92
N ARG A 33 -2.20 -0.34 -10.01
CA ARG A 33 -3.39 -1.11 -10.40
C ARG A 33 -3.10 -2.61 -10.47
N ASP A 34 -1.99 -2.98 -11.09
CA ASP A 34 -1.63 -4.39 -11.30
C ASP A 34 -1.24 -5.05 -9.97
N ALA A 35 -0.51 -4.33 -9.11
CA ALA A 35 -0.23 -4.80 -7.75
C ALA A 35 -1.52 -5.02 -6.95
N CYS A 36 -2.50 -4.09 -7.02
CA CYS A 36 -3.78 -4.27 -6.34
C CYS A 36 -4.54 -5.49 -6.87
N GLY A 37 -4.52 -5.72 -8.19
CA GLY A 37 -5.10 -6.92 -8.80
C GLY A 37 -4.43 -8.22 -8.34
N ALA A 38 -3.12 -8.20 -8.10
CA ALA A 38 -2.38 -9.35 -7.56
C ALA A 38 -2.58 -9.54 -6.04
N ILE A 39 -2.81 -8.45 -5.28
CA ILE A 39 -3.07 -8.49 -3.83
C ILE A 39 -4.47 -9.01 -3.52
N ALA A 40 -5.49 -8.55 -4.26
CA ALA A 40 -6.89 -8.86 -3.99
C ALA A 40 -7.22 -10.37 -3.83
N PRO A 41 -6.73 -11.29 -4.68
CA PRO A 41 -7.00 -12.72 -4.50
C PRO A 41 -6.23 -13.35 -3.33
N ARG A 42 -5.25 -12.64 -2.75
CA ARG A 42 -4.35 -13.13 -1.70
C ARG A 42 -4.70 -12.60 -0.31
N CYS A 43 -5.66 -11.68 -0.18
CA CYS A 43 -6.05 -11.09 1.10
C CYS A 43 -7.43 -11.56 1.58
N GLU A 44 -7.68 -11.52 2.90
CA GLU A 44 -9.01 -11.72 3.49
C GLU A 44 -10.00 -10.66 2.96
N SER A 45 -9.55 -9.40 2.94
CA SER A 45 -10.30 -8.28 2.38
C SER A 45 -9.34 -7.18 1.93
N LEU A 46 -9.74 -6.45 0.88
CA LEU A 46 -9.03 -5.29 0.37
C LEU A 46 -9.97 -4.09 0.37
N VAL A 47 -9.58 -3.01 1.07
CA VAL A 47 -10.21 -1.70 0.94
C VAL A 47 -9.33 -0.82 0.07
N MET A 48 -9.90 -0.26 -1.00
CA MET A 48 -9.22 0.62 -1.94
C MET A 48 -9.77 2.03 -1.83
N ALA A 49 -8.94 2.94 -1.32
CA ALA A 49 -9.26 4.35 -1.19
C ALA A 49 -8.65 5.18 -2.33
N ALA A 50 -9.49 5.93 -3.03
CA ALA A 50 -9.10 6.88 -4.06
C ALA A 50 -10.24 7.87 -4.34
N ARG A 51 -9.99 8.90 -5.16
CA ARG A 51 -11.06 9.79 -5.64
C ARG A 51 -12.11 9.07 -6.49
N ARG A 52 -11.70 8.04 -7.24
CA ARG A 52 -12.55 7.24 -8.14
C ARG A 52 -12.16 5.75 -8.14
N PRO A 53 -12.43 5.00 -7.06
CA PRO A 53 -12.00 3.60 -6.91
C PRO A 53 -12.94 2.56 -7.53
N GLN A 54 -14.19 2.92 -7.78
CA GLN A 54 -15.31 1.99 -7.98
C GLN A 54 -15.03 0.96 -9.08
N VAL A 55 -14.65 1.41 -10.27
CA VAL A 55 -14.43 0.54 -11.44
C VAL A 55 -13.34 -0.51 -11.19
N LEU A 56 -12.23 -0.11 -10.55
CA LEU A 56 -11.15 -1.06 -10.28
C LEU A 56 -11.51 -1.97 -9.10
N ALA A 57 -12.10 -1.41 -8.05
CA ALA A 57 -12.49 -2.17 -6.86
C ALA A 57 -13.48 -3.28 -7.21
N GLU A 58 -14.50 -2.98 -8.01
CA GLU A 58 -15.45 -3.97 -8.53
C GLU A 58 -14.75 -5.07 -9.33
N LYS A 59 -13.88 -4.68 -10.27
CA LYS A 59 -13.13 -5.61 -11.13
C LYS A 59 -12.29 -6.63 -10.34
N ILE A 60 -11.71 -6.21 -9.21
CA ILE A 60 -10.80 -7.05 -8.41
C ILE A 60 -11.46 -7.62 -7.15
N GLY A 61 -12.75 -7.36 -6.91
CA GLY A 61 -13.45 -7.82 -5.70
C GLY A 61 -12.99 -7.13 -4.41
N ALA A 62 -12.64 -5.84 -4.47
CA ALA A 62 -12.28 -5.02 -3.32
C ALA A 62 -13.45 -4.11 -2.89
N THR A 63 -13.43 -3.67 -1.64
CA THR A 63 -14.32 -2.63 -1.13
C THR A 63 -13.82 -1.27 -1.58
N ALA A 64 -14.65 -0.52 -2.29
CA ALA A 64 -14.31 0.82 -2.76
C ALA A 64 -14.56 1.85 -1.65
N LEU A 65 -13.57 2.71 -1.37
CA LEU A 65 -13.73 3.88 -0.49
C LEU A 65 -13.45 5.16 -1.28
N VAL A 66 -14.49 5.94 -1.56
CA VAL A 66 -14.31 7.25 -2.18
C VAL A 66 -13.67 8.17 -1.17
N LEU A 67 -12.46 8.63 -1.47
CA LEU A 67 -11.66 9.47 -0.59
C LEU A 67 -10.99 10.56 -1.42
N ASP A 68 -11.36 11.81 -1.14
CA ASP A 68 -10.68 12.99 -1.67
C ASP A 68 -9.94 13.72 -0.55
N TRP A 69 -8.61 13.55 -0.51
CA TRP A 69 -7.77 14.08 0.56
C TRP A 69 -7.44 15.56 0.43
N SER A 70 -7.94 16.25 -0.62
CA SER A 70 -7.94 17.71 -0.64
C SER A 70 -8.97 18.31 0.31
N ASP A 71 -10.05 17.58 0.63
CA ASP A 71 -11.05 17.96 1.63
C ASP A 71 -10.73 17.22 2.95
N ARG A 72 -9.97 17.87 3.84
CA ARG A 72 -9.44 17.20 5.04
C ARG A 72 -10.51 16.73 6.02
N PRO A 73 -11.51 17.56 6.39
CA PRO A 73 -12.59 17.11 7.27
C PRO A 73 -13.32 15.92 6.67
N ALA A 74 -13.77 16.02 5.41
CA ALA A 74 -14.51 14.95 4.76
C ALA A 74 -13.68 13.66 4.63
N ALA A 75 -12.39 13.78 4.33
CA ALA A 75 -11.50 12.63 4.23
C ALA A 75 -11.25 11.95 5.57
N ALA A 76 -11.14 12.71 6.67
CA ALA A 76 -10.97 12.14 8.00
C ALA A 76 -12.21 11.33 8.43
N ASP A 77 -13.39 11.88 8.16
CA ASP A 77 -14.69 11.25 8.48
C ASP A 77 -14.99 10.04 7.60
N ALA A 78 -14.50 10.03 6.35
CA ALA A 78 -14.67 8.92 5.42
C ALA A 78 -13.79 7.70 5.77
N LEU A 79 -12.71 7.87 6.53
CA LEU A 79 -11.87 6.74 6.91
C LEU A 79 -12.64 5.78 7.83
N PRO A 80 -12.59 4.46 7.57
CA PRO A 80 -13.37 3.49 8.34
C PRO A 80 -13.06 3.58 9.84
N PRO A 81 -13.99 3.21 10.73
CA PRO A 81 -13.79 3.33 12.18
C PRO A 81 -12.54 2.54 12.65
N MET A 82 -11.91 2.98 13.74
CA MET A 82 -10.66 2.39 14.27
C MET A 82 -10.75 0.89 14.61
N GLU A 83 -11.96 0.37 14.79
CA GLU A 83 -12.24 -1.05 14.98
C GLU A 83 -11.88 -1.90 13.75
N SER A 84 -11.72 -1.25 12.59
CA SER A 84 -11.23 -1.82 11.34
C SER A 84 -9.71 -2.03 11.43
N ARG A 85 -9.28 -3.02 12.21
CA ARG A 85 -7.85 -3.31 12.41
C ARG A 85 -7.27 -4.01 11.18
N PHE A 86 -6.59 -3.26 10.32
CA PHE A 86 -5.91 -3.78 9.13
C PHE A 86 -4.58 -4.45 9.50
N ASP A 87 -4.20 -5.47 8.74
CA ASP A 87 -2.91 -6.14 8.84
C ASP A 87 -1.83 -5.40 8.05
N LEU A 88 -2.23 -4.80 6.93
CA LEU A 88 -1.35 -4.10 6.01
C LEU A 88 -2.01 -2.83 5.49
N ALA A 89 -1.31 -1.71 5.64
CA ALA A 89 -1.65 -0.44 5.02
C ALA A 89 -0.62 -0.13 3.94
N ILE A 90 -1.08 0.24 2.74
CA ILE A 90 -0.23 0.69 1.63
C ILE A 90 -0.65 2.11 1.29
N SER A 91 0.31 3.03 1.28
CA SER A 91 0.04 4.43 0.96
C SER A 91 0.99 4.93 -0.12
N TRP A 92 0.41 5.41 -1.21
CA TRP A 92 1.10 6.27 -2.16
C TRP A 92 0.33 7.57 -2.31
N LEU A 93 0.82 8.59 -1.59
CA LEU A 93 0.16 9.87 -1.44
C LEU A 93 1.11 10.97 -1.90
N HIS A 94 0.55 11.96 -2.59
CA HIS A 94 1.23 13.22 -2.84
C HIS A 94 1.34 14.03 -1.55
N ARG A 95 2.17 15.09 -1.58
CA ARG A 95 2.50 15.91 -0.39
C ARG A 95 1.25 16.42 0.35
N ASP A 96 0.23 16.82 -0.39
CA ASP A 96 -1.05 17.32 0.09
C ASP A 96 -1.89 16.27 0.84
N GLY A 97 -1.70 14.98 0.55
CA GLY A 97 -2.37 13.85 1.21
C GLY A 97 -1.62 13.23 2.38
N LEU A 98 -0.36 13.62 2.64
CA LEU A 98 0.50 12.97 3.66
C LEU A 98 -0.05 13.00 5.08
N TRP A 99 -0.90 13.98 5.39
CA TRP A 99 -1.57 14.09 6.68
C TRP A 99 -2.47 12.88 7.00
N LEU A 100 -2.89 12.10 5.99
CA LEU A 100 -3.68 10.87 6.18
C LEU A 100 -2.87 9.69 6.72
N VAL A 101 -1.54 9.70 6.56
CA VAL A 101 -0.70 8.55 6.93
C VAL A 101 -0.85 8.18 8.42
N PRO A 102 -0.75 9.11 9.39
CA PRO A 102 -0.98 8.79 10.80
C PRO A 102 -2.39 8.25 11.07
N HIS A 103 -3.42 8.77 10.39
CA HIS A 103 -4.79 8.28 10.54
C HIS A 103 -4.96 6.86 10.02
N LEU A 104 -4.28 6.53 8.91
CA LEU A 104 -4.27 5.18 8.36
C LEU A 104 -3.51 4.21 9.29
N GLU A 105 -2.35 4.60 9.78
CA GLU A 105 -1.51 3.75 10.64
C GLU A 105 -2.16 3.51 12.01
N ALA A 106 -2.95 4.45 12.53
CA ALA A 106 -3.75 4.25 13.74
C ALA A 106 -4.82 3.15 13.59
N ARG A 107 -5.15 2.75 12.35
CA ARG A 107 -6.10 1.67 12.03
C ARG A 107 -5.41 0.33 11.79
N LEU A 108 -4.08 0.26 11.89
CA LEU A 108 -3.39 -1.01 11.88
C LEU A 108 -3.62 -1.74 13.21
N ARG A 109 -3.71 -3.08 13.14
CA ARG A 109 -3.62 -3.90 14.36
C ARG A 109 -2.24 -3.73 15.01
N PRO A 110 -2.07 -4.01 16.32
CA PRO A 110 -0.75 -4.13 16.92
C PRO A 110 0.13 -5.11 16.14
N GLY A 111 1.35 -4.69 15.77
CA GLY A 111 2.24 -5.47 14.90
C GLY A 111 1.88 -5.44 13.42
N GLY A 112 0.88 -4.65 13.02
CA GLY A 112 0.52 -4.41 11.63
C GLY A 112 1.61 -3.66 10.87
N ARG A 113 1.58 -3.81 9.55
CA ARG A 113 2.63 -3.25 8.66
C ARG A 113 2.11 -2.07 7.86
N SER A 114 2.93 -1.04 7.74
CA SER A 114 2.70 0.11 6.87
C SER A 114 3.74 0.10 5.75
N ILE A 115 3.31 0.08 4.49
CA ILE A 115 4.19 0.26 3.32
C ILE A 115 3.93 1.66 2.76
N ARG A 116 4.97 2.47 2.73
CA ARG A 116 4.94 3.82 2.18
C ARG A 116 5.69 3.88 0.87
N ILE A 117 5.02 4.34 -0.18
CA ILE A 117 5.63 4.51 -1.50
C ILE A 117 5.99 5.98 -1.70
N HIS A 118 7.24 6.22 -2.04
CA HIS A 118 7.82 7.54 -2.24
C HIS A 118 8.36 7.66 -3.66
N SER A 119 7.91 8.68 -4.38
CA SER A 119 8.47 9.04 -5.69
C SER A 119 9.92 9.52 -5.57
N SER A 120 10.69 9.44 -6.65
CA SER A 120 12.08 9.93 -6.71
C SER A 120 12.26 11.38 -6.24
N ALA A 121 11.24 12.25 -6.41
CA ALA A 121 11.26 13.62 -5.93
C ALA A 121 11.36 13.74 -4.39
N ALA A 122 10.91 12.72 -3.65
CA ALA A 122 11.03 12.65 -2.19
C ALA A 122 12.45 12.29 -1.73
N LEU A 123 13.28 11.77 -2.64
CA LEU A 123 14.64 11.31 -2.36
C LEU A 123 15.70 12.40 -2.55
N ALA A 124 15.32 13.56 -3.12
CA ALA A 124 16.20 14.71 -3.21
C ALA A 124 16.33 15.41 -1.83
N ASP A 125 17.55 15.81 -1.47
CA ASP A 125 17.89 16.76 -0.39
C ASP A 125 17.27 16.50 0.99
N GLY A 126 17.31 15.25 1.47
CA GLY A 126 16.83 14.89 2.81
C GLY A 126 15.35 15.22 3.04
N ALA A 127 14.59 15.43 1.96
CA ALA A 127 13.17 15.78 2.02
C ALA A 127 12.35 14.64 2.65
N LEU A 128 12.81 13.39 2.50
CA LEU A 128 12.14 12.21 3.06
C LEU A 128 11.93 12.30 4.57
N ALA A 129 12.96 12.67 5.34
CA ALA A 129 12.86 12.80 6.79
C ALA A 129 11.91 13.93 7.23
N ARG A 130 11.72 14.95 6.39
CA ARG A 130 10.79 16.06 6.65
C ARG A 130 9.33 15.71 6.34
N ILE A 131 9.09 14.75 5.44
CA ILE A 131 7.75 14.41 4.94
C ILE A 131 7.25 13.03 5.40
N ASP A 132 8.10 12.25 6.08
CA ASP A 132 7.77 10.95 6.63
C ASP A 132 7.82 10.98 8.17
N PRO A 133 6.69 11.34 8.84
CA PRO A 133 6.65 11.40 10.30
C PRO A 133 6.96 10.03 10.89
N PRO A 134 7.54 9.90 12.10
CA PRO A 134 7.83 8.58 12.68
C PRO A 134 6.59 7.68 12.73
N ALA A 135 6.81 6.37 12.54
CA ALA A 135 5.73 5.39 12.69
C ALA A 135 5.30 5.28 14.16
N PRO A 136 4.02 4.99 14.43
CA PRO A 136 3.59 4.59 15.76
C PRO A 136 4.42 3.39 16.26
N PRO A 137 4.78 3.29 17.55
CA PRO A 137 5.66 2.24 18.08
C PRO A 137 5.22 0.81 17.75
N GLN A 138 3.91 0.59 17.62
CA GLN A 138 3.30 -0.70 17.34
C GLN A 138 3.16 -1.02 15.83
N VAL A 139 3.62 -0.13 14.95
CA VAL A 139 3.53 -0.28 13.49
C VAL A 139 4.93 -0.49 12.92
N ARG A 140 5.08 -1.58 12.16
CA ARG A 140 6.30 -1.80 11.39
C ARG A 140 6.18 -1.12 10.05
N ARG A 141 6.98 -0.07 9.82
CA ARG A 141 6.96 0.66 8.54
C ARG A 141 8.09 0.24 7.62
N GLN A 142 7.72 -0.05 6.38
CA GLN A 142 8.61 -0.28 5.25
C GLN A 142 8.43 0.84 4.22
N ARG A 143 9.51 1.25 3.56
CA ARG A 143 9.52 2.28 2.52
C ARG A 143 9.86 1.68 1.18
N VAL A 144 9.08 2.02 0.16
CA VAL A 144 9.38 1.74 -1.24
C VAL A 144 9.77 3.05 -1.90
N LEU A 145 11.04 3.15 -2.28
CA LEU A 145 11.65 4.33 -2.86
C LEU A 145 11.74 4.14 -4.37
N LEU A 146 10.96 4.89 -5.13
CA LEU A 146 10.93 4.81 -6.59
C LEU A 146 12.07 5.64 -7.17
N GLY A 147 13.00 4.98 -7.84
CA GLY A 147 14.12 5.58 -8.54
C GLY A 147 13.87 5.80 -10.03
N ARG A 148 14.92 5.61 -10.83
CA ARG A 148 14.89 5.60 -12.30
C ARG A 148 15.58 4.34 -12.81
N ARG A 149 15.44 4.00 -14.08
CA ARG A 149 16.25 2.91 -14.68
C ARG A 149 17.14 3.52 -15.75
N GLY A 150 18.42 3.70 -15.45
CA GLY A 150 19.31 4.55 -16.21
C GLY A 150 18.72 5.96 -16.37
N THR A 151 18.46 6.36 -17.61
CA THR A 151 17.91 7.68 -17.93
C THR A 151 16.39 7.73 -18.01
N ARG A 152 15.67 6.59 -17.93
CA ARG A 152 14.20 6.57 -18.08
C ARG A 152 13.46 6.47 -16.74
N TRP A 153 12.21 6.89 -16.75
CA TRP A 153 11.28 6.65 -15.66
C TRP A 153 10.91 5.15 -15.57
N LEU A 154 10.51 4.73 -14.37
CA LEU A 154 9.93 3.42 -14.15
C LEU A 154 8.57 3.32 -14.83
N THR A 155 8.26 2.13 -15.33
CA THR A 155 6.94 1.77 -15.83
C THR A 155 6.01 1.40 -14.68
N ASP A 156 4.71 1.47 -14.91
CA ASP A 156 3.67 1.03 -13.98
C ASP A 156 3.88 -0.43 -13.53
N ALA A 157 4.31 -1.29 -14.47
CA ALA A 157 4.62 -2.70 -14.18
C ALA A 157 5.82 -2.83 -13.22
N GLU A 158 6.87 -2.04 -13.41
CA GLU A 158 8.04 -2.04 -12.51
C GLU A 158 7.67 -1.50 -11.12
N ILE A 159 6.85 -0.46 -11.05
CA ILE A 159 6.37 0.11 -9.78
C ILE A 159 5.49 -0.89 -9.04
N SER A 160 4.56 -1.52 -9.75
CA SER A 160 3.70 -2.57 -9.20
C SER A 160 4.51 -3.78 -8.72
N ALA A 161 5.50 -4.23 -9.50
CA ALA A 161 6.40 -5.31 -9.11
C ALA A 161 7.19 -4.97 -7.84
N GLY A 162 7.69 -3.73 -7.73
CA GLY A 162 8.37 -3.26 -6.53
C GLY A 162 7.49 -3.27 -5.27
N LEU A 163 6.21 -2.90 -5.38
CA LEU A 163 5.27 -3.05 -4.25
C LEU A 163 5.07 -4.52 -3.86
N LEU A 164 4.94 -5.41 -4.84
CA LEU A 164 4.79 -6.85 -4.58
C LEU A 164 6.04 -7.45 -3.93
N GLU A 165 7.23 -7.01 -4.33
CA GLU A 165 8.50 -7.40 -3.70
C GLU A 165 8.55 -6.90 -2.24
N ALA A 166 8.16 -5.65 -1.97
CA ALA A 166 8.11 -5.12 -0.60
C ALA A 166 7.18 -5.96 0.29
N ILE A 167 6.01 -6.35 -0.23
CA ILE A 167 5.08 -7.22 0.49
C ILE A 167 5.73 -8.58 0.81
N ALA A 168 6.47 -9.14 -0.14
CA ALA A 168 7.14 -10.44 -0.06
C ALA A 168 8.42 -10.44 0.79
N THR A 169 9.04 -9.28 1.01
CA THR A 169 10.26 -9.10 1.80
C THR A 169 9.95 -8.26 3.04
N PRO A 170 9.12 -8.76 3.98
CA PRO A 170 8.75 -8.02 5.17
C PRO A 170 9.98 -7.45 5.85
N GLU A 171 11.00 -8.25 6.13
CA GLU A 171 12.19 -7.93 6.91
C GLU A 171 13.00 -6.71 6.45
N ARG A 172 12.80 -6.22 5.23
CA ARG A 172 13.44 -5.00 4.73
C ARG A 172 12.67 -3.76 5.17
N ASP A 173 13.36 -2.80 5.77
CA ASP A 173 12.74 -1.51 6.12
C ASP A 173 12.71 -0.54 4.95
N VAL A 174 13.62 -0.72 3.98
CA VAL A 174 13.70 0.07 2.75
C VAL A 174 13.88 -0.85 1.54
N LEU A 175 13.10 -0.59 0.49
CA LEU A 175 13.25 -1.19 -0.82
C LEU A 175 13.38 -0.08 -1.87
N ILE A 176 14.39 -0.15 -2.72
CA ILE A 176 14.57 0.77 -3.84
C ILE A 176 14.14 0.06 -5.12
N VAL A 177 13.25 0.70 -5.89
CA VAL A 177 12.80 0.21 -7.20
C VAL A 177 13.54 0.99 -8.27
N GLY A 178 14.30 0.30 -9.11
CA GLY A 178 15.24 0.93 -10.03
C GLY A 178 16.53 1.35 -9.32
N ASP A 179 17.21 2.34 -9.89
CA ASP A 179 18.47 2.87 -9.42
C ASP A 179 18.23 3.95 -8.36
N ALA A 180 18.97 3.86 -7.27
CA ALA A 180 18.95 4.89 -6.23
C ALA A 180 19.39 6.24 -6.81
N PRO A 181 18.69 7.34 -6.51
CA PRO A 181 19.28 8.66 -6.74
C PRO A 181 20.56 8.78 -5.91
N ARG A 182 21.57 9.48 -6.47
CA ARG A 182 22.85 9.69 -5.78
C ARG A 182 22.60 10.20 -4.36
N GLY A 183 23.20 9.56 -3.35
CA GLY A 183 23.15 10.01 -1.95
C GLY A 183 22.18 9.29 -1.02
N VAL A 184 21.47 8.24 -1.47
CA VAL A 184 20.85 7.29 -0.53
C VAL A 184 21.96 6.38 0.01
N PRO A 185 22.19 6.31 1.34
CA PRO A 185 23.16 5.38 1.89
C PRO A 185 22.73 3.96 1.52
N GLU A 186 23.62 3.19 0.88
CA GLU A 186 23.45 1.75 0.81
C GLU A 186 23.41 1.22 2.23
N GLU A 187 22.41 0.42 2.58
CA GLU A 187 22.46 -0.29 3.85
C GLU A 187 23.75 -1.13 3.87
N PRO A 188 24.54 -1.08 4.95
CA PRO A 188 25.70 -1.96 5.07
C PRO A 188 25.20 -3.39 5.01
N GLY A 189 25.72 -4.14 4.04
CA GLY A 189 25.42 -5.55 3.84
C GLY A 189 25.56 -6.30 5.16
N ARG A 190 24.52 -7.07 5.50
CA ARG A 190 24.58 -8.08 6.54
C ARG A 190 25.50 -9.22 6.13
#